data_AF-A0A9W8ZQI6-F1
#
_entry.id   AF-A0A9W8ZQI6-F1
#
_cell.length_a   1.000
_cell.length_b   1.000
_cell.length_c   1.000
_cell.angle_alpha   90.00
_cell.angle_beta   90.00
_cell.angle_gamma   90.00
#
_symmetry.space_group_name_H-M   'P 1'
#
loop_
_entity.id
_entity.type
_entity.pdbx_description
1 polymer ?
#
loop_
_entity_poly.entity_id
_entity_poly.type
_entity_poly.pdbx_seq_one_letter_code
_entity_poly.pdbx_strand_id
1 'polypeptide(L)'
;MKCSNCRTVAYCSKKCQKDHWTVHRPMCKIYSPDEVWGIRILSNNGASTATAGDISQYFRHELIRVSNTQSIFTQGEECPVTRRIGIPLIIYSTGVCCAHATGLNEIAVKLRVEATDGFAPDMWLHKPGECLVVREDRKPLTRELLEALYKFISSLMSYPISDQGWASWHGLLNPSVWQMFAKKYYEDQENAGREGFDCFFPLVD
;
A
#
# COMPACT_ATOMS: atom_id res chain seq x y z
N MET A 1 20.65 -12.00 3.04
CA MET A 1 20.12 -13.39 3.10
C MET A 1 18.62 -13.42 2.85
N LYS A 2 18.14 -14.29 1.95
CA LYS A 2 16.70 -14.46 1.69
C LYS A 2 16.07 -15.39 2.72
N CYS A 3 14.79 -15.20 3.03
CA CYS A 3 14.04 -16.16 3.85
C CYS A 3 14.12 -17.55 3.20
N SER A 4 14.55 -18.56 3.95
CA SER A 4 14.78 -19.92 3.43
C SER A 4 13.49 -20.62 3.00
N ASN A 5 12.36 -20.25 3.60
CA ASN A 5 11.05 -20.82 3.31
C ASN A 5 10.44 -20.21 2.04
N CYS A 6 10.11 -18.91 2.06
CA CYS A 6 9.39 -18.26 0.95
C CYS A 6 10.30 -17.66 -0.13
N ARG A 7 11.57 -17.36 0.19
CA ARG A 7 12.55 -16.68 -0.69
C ARG A 7 12.13 -15.30 -1.24
N THR A 8 11.00 -14.73 -0.78
CA THR A 8 10.47 -13.45 -1.26
C THR A 8 11.02 -12.23 -0.53
N VAL A 9 11.41 -12.37 0.74
CA VAL A 9 12.02 -11.28 1.54
C VAL A 9 13.52 -11.50 1.69
N ALA A 10 14.29 -10.42 1.60
CA ALA A 10 15.71 -10.39 1.88
C ALA A 10 16.02 -9.54 3.12
N TYR A 11 16.95 -10.03 3.94
CA TYR A 11 17.42 -9.42 5.18
C TYR A 11 18.93 -9.19 5.10
N CYS A 12 19.44 -8.15 5.75
CA CYS A 12 20.89 -7.94 5.92
C CYS A 12 21.50 -9.03 6.83
N SER A 13 20.78 -9.46 7.87
CA SER A 13 21.29 -10.40 8.89
C SER A 13 20.21 -11.38 9.41
N LYS A 14 20.64 -12.42 10.14
CA LYS A 14 19.75 -13.35 10.85
C LYS A 14 18.94 -12.66 11.96
N LYS A 15 19.50 -11.61 12.56
CA LYS A 15 18.84 -10.82 13.60
C LYS A 15 17.62 -10.13 13.03
N CYS A 16 17.77 -9.37 11.94
CA CYS A 16 16.66 -8.65 11.31
C CYS A 16 15.58 -9.61 10.78
N GLN A 17 15.96 -10.81 10.34
CA GLN A 17 14.98 -11.85 10.00
C GLN A 17 14.16 -12.30 11.22
N LYS A 18 14.81 -12.55 12.36
CA LYS A 18 14.14 -12.97 13.60
C LYS A 18 13.23 -11.86 14.13
N ASP A 19 13.70 -10.63 14.10
CA ASP A 19 12.96 -9.45 14.58
C ASP A 19 11.73 -9.19 13.68
N HIS A 20 11.83 -9.37 12.36
CA HIS A 20 10.69 -9.28 11.42
C HIS A 20 9.80 -10.55 11.40
N TRP A 21 10.11 -11.61 12.15
CA TRP A 21 9.42 -12.90 12.00
C TRP A 21 7.95 -12.86 12.42
N THR A 22 7.59 -12.05 13.43
CA THR A 22 6.19 -11.91 13.89
C THR A 22 5.27 -11.44 12.77
N VAL A 23 5.73 -10.44 12.01
CA VAL A 23 5.02 -9.86 10.86
C VAL A 23 5.13 -10.78 9.64
N HIS A 24 6.31 -11.36 9.40
CA HIS A 24 6.56 -12.14 8.19
C HIS A 24 5.88 -13.51 8.23
N ARG A 25 5.82 -14.17 9.38
CA ARG A 25 5.35 -15.56 9.55
C ARG A 25 3.96 -15.81 8.95
N PRO A 26 2.93 -14.98 9.19
CA PRO A 26 1.60 -15.15 8.57
C PRO A 26 1.63 -15.19 7.04
N MET A 27 2.60 -14.48 6.44
CA MET A 27 2.81 -14.38 4.99
C MET A 27 3.99 -15.22 4.50
N CYS A 28 4.60 -16.05 5.35
CA CYS A 28 5.77 -16.83 5.00
C CYS A 28 5.32 -18.20 4.47
N LYS A 29 4.96 -18.27 3.18
CA LYS A 29 4.60 -19.51 2.49
C LYS A 29 5.48 -19.72 1.26
N ILE A 30 5.67 -20.97 0.86
CA ILE A 30 6.30 -21.31 -0.42
C ILE A 30 5.31 -20.91 -1.50
N TYR A 31 5.64 -19.89 -2.28
CA TYR A 31 4.80 -19.46 -3.38
C TYR A 31 5.18 -20.23 -4.63
N SER A 32 4.18 -20.67 -5.38
CA SER A 32 4.44 -20.94 -6.79
C SER A 32 4.90 -19.63 -7.46
N PRO A 33 5.74 -19.69 -8.52
CA PRO A 33 6.08 -18.51 -9.30
C PRO A 33 4.85 -17.75 -9.84
N ASP A 34 3.68 -18.39 -9.83
CA ASP A 34 2.42 -17.86 -10.34
C ASP A 34 1.50 -17.35 -9.24
N GLU A 35 1.98 -17.16 -8.01
CA GLU A 35 1.18 -16.66 -6.89
C GLU A 35 1.84 -15.45 -6.21
N VAL A 36 1.02 -14.46 -5.86
CA VAL A 36 1.42 -13.31 -5.05
C VAL A 36 0.35 -13.01 -4.01
N TRP A 37 0.75 -12.53 -2.83
CA TRP A 37 -0.19 -11.92 -1.90
C TRP A 37 -0.44 -10.47 -2.29
N GLY A 38 -1.71 -10.16 -2.50
CA GLY A 38 -2.19 -8.80 -2.56
C GLY A 38 -3.16 -8.49 -1.43
N ILE A 39 -3.71 -7.30 -1.50
CA ILE A 39 -4.78 -6.84 -0.63
C ILE A 39 -5.95 -6.42 -1.51
N ARG A 40 -7.13 -6.98 -1.23
CA ARG A 40 -8.40 -6.45 -1.69
C ARG A 40 -8.81 -5.28 -0.79
N ILE A 41 -8.98 -4.13 -1.40
CA ILE A 41 -9.57 -2.93 -0.80
C ILE A 41 -11.07 -2.98 -1.05
N LEU A 42 -11.84 -3.14 0.01
CA LEU A 42 -13.30 -3.10 -0.02
C LEU A 42 -13.79 -1.66 -0.28
N SER A 43 -14.94 -1.54 -0.92
CA SER A 43 -15.64 -0.26 -1.06
C SER A 43 -15.82 0.40 0.31
N ASN A 44 -15.43 1.67 0.43
CA ASN A 44 -15.38 2.38 1.71
C ASN A 44 -16.13 3.72 1.71
N ASN A 45 -16.86 4.06 0.63
CA ASN A 45 -17.86 5.14 0.55
C ASN A 45 -17.50 6.48 1.22
N GLY A 46 -16.21 6.85 1.20
CA GLY A 46 -15.68 7.95 1.99
C GLY A 46 -15.20 7.44 3.35
N ALA A 47 -13.95 6.96 3.40
CA ALA A 47 -13.28 6.61 4.65
C ALA A 47 -13.22 7.80 5.64
N SER A 48 -13.57 9.00 5.17
CA SER A 48 -13.72 10.25 5.91
C SER A 48 -14.89 10.30 6.92
N THR A 49 -15.89 9.41 6.90
CA THR A 49 -16.93 9.38 7.96
C THR A 49 -16.63 8.40 9.10
N ALA A 50 -15.57 7.61 9.00
CA ALA A 50 -15.09 6.80 10.11
C ALA A 50 -14.20 7.69 11.00
N THR A 51 -14.81 8.34 11.99
CA THR A 51 -14.17 8.83 13.23
C THR A 51 -12.87 8.10 13.53
N ALA A 52 -11.71 8.72 13.26
CA ALA A 52 -10.39 8.24 13.72
C ALA A 52 -10.19 6.71 13.64
N GLY A 53 -10.83 6.06 12.66
CA GLY A 53 -11.17 4.64 12.74
C GLY A 53 -10.14 3.76 12.08
N ASP A 54 -10.03 2.53 12.57
CA ASP A 54 -9.21 1.47 12.01
C ASP A 54 -9.63 1.21 10.55
N ILE A 55 -8.90 1.78 9.58
CA ILE A 55 -9.19 1.58 8.15
C ILE A 55 -8.79 0.19 7.67
N SER A 56 -8.03 -0.57 8.46
CA SER A 56 -7.61 -1.93 8.11
C SER A 56 -8.79 -2.89 7.95
N GLN A 57 -9.96 -2.56 8.48
CA GLN A 57 -11.21 -3.30 8.24
C GLN A 57 -11.58 -3.39 6.75
N TYR A 58 -11.12 -2.43 5.93
CA TYR A 58 -11.33 -2.42 4.49
C TYR A 58 -10.29 -3.25 3.72
N PHE A 59 -9.33 -3.85 4.41
CA PHE A 59 -8.23 -4.60 3.80
C PHE A 59 -8.35 -6.09 4.07
N ARG A 60 -8.52 -6.86 2.98
CA ARG A 60 -8.50 -8.33 3.02
C ARG A 60 -7.30 -8.84 2.24
N HIS A 61 -6.44 -9.62 2.87
CA HIS A 61 -5.38 -10.32 2.16
C HIS A 61 -5.99 -11.32 1.18
N GLU A 62 -5.46 -11.33 -0.04
CA GLU A 62 -5.92 -12.23 -1.10
C GLU A 62 -4.74 -12.84 -1.84
N LEU A 63 -4.81 -14.15 -2.06
CA LEU A 63 -3.83 -14.85 -2.88
C LEU A 63 -4.23 -14.71 -4.35
N ILE A 64 -3.43 -14.00 -5.11
CA ILE A 64 -3.68 -13.70 -6.52
C ILE A 64 -2.84 -14.63 -7.39
N ARG A 65 -3.48 -15.28 -8.36
CA ARG A 65 -2.83 -16.15 -9.35
C ARG A 65 -2.47 -15.36 -10.59
N VAL A 66 -1.18 -15.38 -10.94
CA VAL A 66 -0.54 -14.62 -12.03
C VAL A 66 -0.65 -15.35 -13.38
N SER A 67 -0.90 -16.66 -13.37
CA SER A 67 -0.93 -17.50 -14.57
C SER A 67 -2.10 -17.25 -15.53
N ASN A 68 -2.96 -16.27 -15.27
CA ASN A 68 -4.07 -15.91 -16.15
C ASN A 68 -3.74 -14.62 -16.92
N THR A 69 -4.09 -14.53 -18.20
CA THR A 69 -3.97 -13.33 -19.05
C THR A 69 -4.76 -12.12 -18.53
N GLN A 70 -5.60 -12.33 -17.51
CA GLN A 70 -6.35 -11.32 -16.76
C GLN A 70 -5.70 -10.96 -15.41
N SER A 71 -4.41 -11.22 -15.23
CA SER A 71 -3.76 -10.92 -13.94
C SER A 71 -3.58 -9.42 -13.74
N ILE A 72 -3.55 -9.01 -12.47
CA ILE A 72 -3.23 -7.64 -12.04
C ILE A 72 -1.89 -7.13 -12.59
N PHE A 73 -0.92 -8.01 -12.86
CA PHE A 73 0.37 -7.59 -13.43
C PHE A 73 0.29 -7.20 -14.90
N THR A 74 -0.80 -7.55 -15.59
CA THR A 74 -1.01 -7.24 -17.01
C THR A 74 -2.05 -6.15 -17.19
N GLN A 75 -3.11 -6.14 -16.36
CA GLN A 75 -4.24 -5.21 -16.50
C GLN A 75 -4.30 -4.14 -15.42
N GLY A 76 -3.50 -4.26 -14.36
CA GLY A 76 -3.44 -3.26 -13.30
C GLY A 76 -2.66 -2.02 -13.71
N GLU A 77 -2.98 -0.91 -13.07
CA GLU A 77 -2.28 0.35 -13.21
C GLU A 77 -1.21 0.50 -12.13
N GLU A 78 -0.10 1.13 -12.47
CA GLU A 78 0.90 1.55 -11.50
C GLU A 78 0.31 2.63 -10.57
N CYS A 79 0.73 2.62 -9.29
CA CYS A 79 0.50 3.71 -8.33
C CYS A 79 1.73 4.65 -8.29
N PRO A 80 1.73 5.79 -9.01
CA PRO A 80 2.95 6.57 -9.27
C PRO A 80 3.63 7.12 -8.01
N VAL A 81 2.85 7.62 -7.05
CA VAL A 81 3.38 8.13 -5.77
C VAL A 81 4.11 7.03 -5.00
N THR A 82 3.56 5.81 -4.96
CA THR A 82 4.14 4.70 -4.21
C THR A 82 5.45 4.20 -4.85
N ARG A 83 5.55 4.22 -6.19
CA ARG A 83 6.79 3.93 -6.92
C ARG A 83 7.88 4.94 -6.58
N ARG A 84 7.55 6.23 -6.55
CA ARG A 84 8.49 7.32 -6.23
C ARG A 84 9.12 7.19 -4.85
N ILE A 85 8.39 6.64 -3.88
CA ILE A 85 8.89 6.39 -2.51
C ILE A 85 9.50 4.99 -2.32
N GLY A 86 9.65 4.21 -3.39
CA GLY A 86 10.34 2.91 -3.37
C GLY A 86 9.48 1.69 -3.01
N ILE A 87 8.15 1.83 -3.05
CA ILE A 87 7.19 0.74 -2.83
C ILE A 87 6.28 0.66 -4.06
N PRO A 88 6.72 0.02 -5.16
CA PRO A 88 5.97 0.03 -6.42
C PRO A 88 4.69 -0.82 -6.26
N LEU A 89 3.56 -0.16 -6.06
CA LEU A 89 2.25 -0.81 -6.07
C LEU A 89 1.66 -0.82 -7.47
N ILE A 90 0.95 -1.92 -7.77
CA ILE A 90 0.03 -2.04 -8.90
C ILE A 90 -1.36 -2.20 -8.31
N ILE A 91 -2.32 -1.44 -8.82
CA ILE A 91 -3.73 -1.48 -8.43
C ILE A 91 -4.61 -1.87 -9.61
N TYR A 92 -5.58 -2.73 -9.38
CA TYR A 92 -6.57 -3.14 -10.36
C TYR A 92 -7.97 -2.93 -9.81
N SER A 93 -8.80 -2.20 -10.55
CA SER A 93 -10.19 -1.96 -10.20
C SER A 93 -11.10 -2.72 -11.15
N THR A 94 -12.00 -3.53 -10.61
CA THR A 94 -13.04 -4.19 -11.42
C THR A 94 -14.04 -3.21 -12.02
N GLY A 95 -14.19 -2.02 -11.41
CA GLY A 95 -15.06 -0.95 -11.92
C GLY A 95 -14.46 -0.21 -13.10
N VAL A 96 -13.19 0.15 -12.96
CA VAL A 96 -12.44 0.89 -13.97
C VAL A 96 -12.09 -0.02 -15.15
N CYS A 97 -11.63 -1.24 -14.89
CA CYS A 97 -11.16 -2.15 -15.94
C CYS A 97 -12.27 -2.95 -16.62
N CYS A 98 -13.40 -3.19 -15.95
CA CYS A 98 -14.49 -4.02 -16.49
C CYS A 98 -15.86 -3.34 -16.54
N ALA A 99 -15.99 -2.05 -16.20
CA ALA A 99 -17.26 -1.30 -16.23
C ALA A 99 -18.40 -1.90 -15.36
N HIS A 100 -18.08 -2.76 -14.38
CA HIS A 100 -19.07 -3.53 -13.61
C HIS A 100 -19.10 -3.21 -12.10
N ALA A 101 -18.36 -2.21 -11.61
CA ALA A 101 -18.35 -1.96 -10.16
C ALA A 101 -19.29 -0.85 -9.70
N THR A 102 -19.94 -1.14 -8.58
CA THR A 102 -20.83 -0.24 -7.86
C THR A 102 -20.19 0.11 -6.51
N GLY A 103 -19.65 1.30 -6.35
CA GLY A 103 -19.22 1.79 -5.03
C GLY A 103 -18.08 2.81 -5.07
N LEU A 104 -18.07 3.73 -4.12
CA LEU A 104 -16.97 4.66 -3.93
C LEU A 104 -15.85 3.98 -3.11
N ASN A 105 -14.60 4.24 -3.47
CA ASN A 105 -13.44 3.70 -2.78
C ASN A 105 -12.37 4.78 -2.66
N GLU A 106 -12.49 5.61 -1.63
CA GLU A 106 -11.59 6.74 -1.37
C GLU A 106 -10.14 6.27 -1.19
N ILE A 107 -9.94 5.13 -0.52
CA ILE A 107 -8.61 4.56 -0.31
C ILE A 107 -7.94 4.25 -1.65
N ALA A 108 -8.63 3.55 -2.54
CA ALA A 108 -8.10 3.21 -3.86
C ALA A 108 -7.82 4.47 -4.71
N VAL A 109 -8.73 5.45 -4.69
CA VAL A 109 -8.53 6.74 -5.39
C VAL A 109 -7.27 7.44 -4.90
N LYS A 110 -7.07 7.54 -3.58
CA LYS A 110 -5.86 8.18 -3.03
C LYS A 110 -4.58 7.41 -3.35
N LEU A 111 -4.62 6.08 -3.34
CA LEU A 111 -3.45 5.27 -3.74
C LEU A 111 -3.08 5.46 -5.20
N ARG A 112 -4.05 5.81 -6.07
CA ARG A 112 -3.86 5.94 -7.51
C ARG A 112 -3.70 7.38 -8.00
N VAL A 113 -3.32 8.32 -7.14
CA VAL A 113 -3.02 9.69 -7.60
C VAL A 113 -1.71 9.78 -8.39
N GLU A 114 -1.68 10.73 -9.32
CA GLU A 114 -0.50 11.05 -10.12
C GLU A 114 0.59 11.71 -9.27
N ALA A 115 1.84 11.35 -9.55
CA ALA A 115 2.98 11.93 -8.85
C ALA A 115 3.31 13.36 -9.32
N THR A 116 2.68 13.84 -10.40
CA THR A 116 2.87 15.18 -10.95
C THR A 116 2.09 16.24 -10.21
N ASP A 117 0.84 15.94 -9.89
CA ASP A 117 -0.11 16.94 -9.41
C ASP A 117 -0.94 16.47 -8.20
N GLY A 118 -0.82 15.20 -7.80
CA GLY A 118 -1.55 14.63 -6.68
C GLY A 118 -3.04 14.37 -6.95
N PHE A 119 -3.48 14.45 -8.21
CA PHE A 119 -4.87 14.14 -8.60
C PHE A 119 -4.99 12.69 -9.08
N ALA A 120 -6.14 12.08 -8.83
CA ALA A 120 -6.48 10.80 -9.45
C ALA A 120 -6.98 11.01 -10.88
N PRO A 121 -6.68 10.10 -11.83
CA PRO A 121 -7.27 10.15 -13.16
C PRO A 121 -8.80 10.09 -13.10
N ASP A 122 -9.49 10.75 -14.03
CA ASP A 122 -10.95 10.90 -14.02
C ASP A 122 -11.71 9.56 -13.87
N MET A 123 -11.25 8.51 -14.53
CA MET A 123 -11.85 7.16 -14.44
C MET A 123 -11.88 6.61 -13.01
N TRP A 124 -10.92 6.99 -12.16
CA TRP A 124 -10.87 6.58 -10.76
C TRP A 124 -11.84 7.37 -9.88
N LEU A 125 -12.28 8.56 -10.29
CA LEU A 125 -13.28 9.35 -9.56
C LEU A 125 -14.69 8.76 -9.70
N HIS A 126 -14.93 7.93 -10.72
CA HIS A 126 -16.25 7.39 -11.07
C HIS A 126 -16.52 5.99 -10.50
N LYS A 127 -16.59 5.88 -9.16
CA LYS A 127 -16.98 4.64 -8.44
C LYS A 127 -16.11 3.41 -8.82
N PRO A 128 -14.82 3.41 -8.46
CA PRO A 128 -13.90 2.32 -8.80
C PRO A 128 -14.24 0.99 -8.09
N GLY A 129 -15.17 0.99 -7.13
CA GLY A 129 -15.58 -0.22 -6.41
C GLY A 129 -14.44 -0.93 -5.69
N GLU A 130 -14.52 -2.26 -5.60
CA GLU A 130 -13.44 -3.05 -4.99
C GLU A 130 -12.21 -3.09 -5.89
N CYS A 131 -11.05 -2.98 -5.25
CA CYS A 131 -9.76 -2.95 -5.93
C CYS A 131 -8.83 -4.01 -5.36
N LEU A 132 -8.01 -4.60 -6.21
CA LEU A 132 -6.88 -5.45 -5.81
C LEU A 132 -5.59 -4.64 -5.88
N VAL A 133 -4.72 -4.81 -4.91
CA VAL A 133 -3.40 -4.16 -4.85
C VAL A 133 -2.33 -5.20 -4.61
N VAL A 134 -1.25 -5.14 -5.37
CA VAL A 134 -0.04 -5.96 -5.17
C VAL A 134 1.20 -5.09 -5.23
N ARG A 135 2.32 -5.60 -4.70
CA ARG A 135 3.64 -5.05 -5.01
C ARG A 135 4.15 -5.63 -6.31
N GLU A 136 4.56 -4.76 -7.24
CA GLU A 136 5.21 -5.16 -8.50
C GLU A 136 6.46 -6.01 -8.24
N ASP A 137 7.24 -5.64 -7.22
CA ASP A 137 8.46 -6.33 -6.82
C ASP A 137 8.22 -7.66 -6.07
N ARG A 138 6.95 -8.07 -5.94
CA ARG A 138 6.50 -9.31 -5.28
C ARG A 138 6.94 -9.47 -3.82
N LYS A 139 7.42 -8.40 -3.19
CA LYS A 139 7.64 -8.40 -1.75
C LYS A 139 6.28 -8.41 -1.02
N PRO A 140 6.24 -8.82 0.26
CA PRO A 140 5.00 -8.80 1.02
C PRO A 140 4.38 -7.41 1.10
N LEU A 141 3.07 -7.35 0.99
CA LEU A 141 2.25 -6.17 1.21
C LEU A 141 1.36 -6.45 2.43
N THR A 142 1.66 -5.80 3.56
CA THR A 142 0.85 -5.91 4.77
C THR A 142 -0.27 -4.87 4.79
N ARG A 143 -1.30 -5.10 5.61
CA ARG A 143 -2.40 -4.14 5.78
C ARG A 143 -1.92 -2.84 6.40
N GLU A 144 -0.98 -2.96 7.32
CA GLU A 144 -0.36 -1.87 8.07
C GLU A 144 0.50 -1.01 7.13
N LEU A 145 1.23 -1.64 6.19
CA LEU A 145 1.95 -0.94 5.13
C LEU A 145 0.98 -0.17 4.21
N LEU A 146 -0.09 -0.83 3.76
CA LEU A 146 -1.07 -0.20 2.88
C LEU A 146 -1.82 0.95 3.57
N GLU A 147 -2.14 0.79 4.86
CA GLU A 147 -2.70 1.84 5.71
C GLU A 147 -1.75 3.03 5.81
N ALA A 148 -0.49 2.80 6.15
CA ALA A 148 0.51 3.84 6.27
C ALA A 148 0.72 4.58 4.94
N LEU A 149 0.70 3.89 3.81
CA LEU A 149 0.75 4.51 2.47
C LEU A 149 -0.46 5.40 2.20
N TYR A 150 -1.67 4.93 2.50
CA TYR A 150 -2.88 5.74 2.38
C TYR A 150 -2.83 6.99 3.26
N LYS A 151 -2.37 6.86 4.52
CA LYS A 151 -2.24 7.98 5.45
C LYS A 151 -1.16 8.96 5.02
N PHE A 152 -0.03 8.47 4.49
CA PHE A 152 1.02 9.30 3.93
C PHE A 152 0.47 10.15 2.79
N ILE A 153 -0.17 9.54 1.79
CA ILE A 153 -0.73 10.27 0.64
C ILE A 153 -1.82 11.25 1.07
N SER A 154 -2.71 10.84 2.00
CA SER A 154 -3.72 11.73 2.57
C SER A 154 -3.11 12.94 3.28
N SER A 155 -1.99 12.75 3.97
CA SER A 155 -1.29 13.84 4.66
C SER A 155 -0.64 14.83 3.69
N LEU A 156 -0.10 14.34 2.56
CA LEU A 156 0.46 15.19 1.51
C LEU A 156 -0.62 16.08 0.87
N MET A 157 -1.83 15.55 0.67
CA MET A 157 -2.96 16.30 0.12
C MET A 157 -3.55 17.33 1.09
N SER A 158 -3.39 17.09 2.39
CA SER A 158 -3.87 18.00 3.44
C SER A 158 -2.85 19.12 3.72
N TYR A 159 -1.59 18.93 3.31
CA TYR A 159 -0.60 19.99 3.33
C TYR A 159 -0.99 21.05 2.30
N PRO A 160 -0.95 22.35 2.63
CA PRO A 160 -1.14 23.38 1.63
C PRO A 160 0.06 23.28 0.67
N ILE A 161 -0.15 22.58 -0.46
CA ILE A 161 0.76 22.60 -1.61
C ILE A 161 0.63 23.99 -2.23
N SER A 162 1.08 25.02 -1.52
CA SER A 162 1.39 26.30 -2.12
C SER A 162 2.84 26.22 -2.58
N ASP A 163 3.13 26.85 -3.72
CA ASP A 163 4.51 27.02 -4.22
C ASP A 163 5.41 27.84 -3.27
N GLN A 164 4.89 28.24 -2.11
CA GLN A 164 5.55 29.01 -1.06
C GLN A 164 5.96 28.15 0.15
N GLY A 165 5.68 26.84 0.13
CA GLY A 165 6.13 25.90 1.16
C GLY A 165 7.64 25.64 1.15
N TRP A 166 8.17 25.04 2.22
CA TRP A 166 9.59 24.70 2.35
C TRP A 166 10.06 23.59 1.38
N ALA A 167 9.13 22.82 0.82
CA ALA A 167 9.38 21.80 -0.19
C ALA A 167 8.22 21.71 -1.18
N SER A 168 8.55 21.51 -2.46
CA SER A 168 7.56 21.22 -3.49
C SER A 168 6.99 19.80 -3.33
N TRP A 169 5.82 19.54 -3.90
CA TRP A 169 5.22 18.21 -3.97
C TRP A 169 6.23 17.15 -4.44
N HIS A 170 6.93 17.41 -5.54
CA HIS A 170 7.95 16.51 -6.07
C HIS A 170 9.11 16.26 -5.10
N GLY A 171 9.50 17.27 -4.32
CA GLY A 171 10.54 17.16 -3.30
C GLY A 171 10.12 16.26 -2.13
N LEU A 172 8.82 16.19 -1.81
CA LEU A 172 8.28 15.34 -0.76
C LEU A 172 8.12 13.86 -1.20
N LEU A 173 8.04 13.59 -2.50
CA LEU A 173 7.88 12.24 -3.05
C LEU A 173 9.22 11.52 -3.22
N ASN A 174 9.83 11.13 -2.11
CA ASN A 174 11.07 10.35 -2.10
C ASN A 174 11.11 9.33 -0.92
N PRO A 175 12.00 8.30 -0.99
CA PRO A 175 12.07 7.26 0.02
C PRO A 175 12.39 7.76 1.44
N SER A 176 13.21 8.80 1.60
CA SER A 176 13.61 9.31 2.92
C SER A 176 12.43 9.96 3.65
N VAL A 177 11.63 10.76 2.95
CA VAL A 177 10.42 11.39 3.51
C VAL A 177 9.40 10.32 3.90
N TRP A 178 9.21 9.31 3.05
CA TRP A 178 8.39 8.14 3.39
C TRP A 178 8.91 7.41 4.63
N GLN A 179 10.21 7.12 4.72
CA GLN A 179 10.79 6.42 5.87
C GLN A 179 10.56 7.18 7.18
N MET A 180 10.75 8.50 7.17
CA MET A 180 10.47 9.35 8.33
C MET A 180 9.00 9.30 8.72
N PHE A 181 8.09 9.43 7.75
CA PHE A 181 6.65 9.34 8.00
C PHE A 181 6.25 7.96 8.55
N ALA A 182 6.69 6.88 7.89
CA ALA A 182 6.34 5.51 8.23
C ALA A 182 6.80 5.14 9.64
N LYS A 183 8.03 5.52 10.01
CA LYS A 183 8.57 5.32 11.36
C LYS A 183 7.73 6.06 12.39
N LYS A 184 7.49 7.36 12.20
CA LYS A 184 6.68 8.16 13.11
C LYS A 184 5.26 7.60 13.23
N TYR A 185 4.63 7.25 12.11
CA TYR A 185 3.27 6.74 12.09
C TYR A 185 3.15 5.42 12.88
N TYR A 186 4.11 4.51 12.71
CA TYR A 186 4.17 3.29 13.51
C TYR A 186 4.33 3.57 15.01
N GLU A 187 5.29 4.42 15.40
CA GLU A 187 5.50 4.80 16.80
C GLU A 187 4.22 5.42 17.40
N ASP A 188 3.51 6.26 16.64
CA ASP A 188 2.25 6.85 17.07
C ASP A 188 1.15 5.77 17.28
N GLN A 189 1.06 4.76 16.41
CA GLN A 189 0.10 3.64 16.56
C GLN A 189 0.47 2.70 17.73
N GLU A 190 1.76 2.44 17.92
CA GLU A 190 2.28 1.61 19.00
C GLU A 190 2.03 2.30 20.37
N ASN A 191 2.34 3.60 20.48
CA ASN A 191 2.07 4.39 21.68
C ASN A 191 0.57 4.53 21.99
N ALA A 192 -0.28 4.50 20.96
CA ALA A 192 -1.73 4.46 21.13
C ALA A 192 -2.24 3.08 21.58
N GLY A 193 -1.38 2.06 21.66
CA GLY A 193 -1.74 0.72 22.10
C GLY A 193 -2.62 -0.05 21.11
N ARG A 194 -2.52 0.26 19.80
CA ARG A 194 -3.34 -0.40 18.79
C ARG A 194 -2.93 -1.86 18.62
N GLU A 195 -3.76 -2.77 19.09
CA GLU A 195 -3.53 -4.21 18.96
C GLU A 195 -3.49 -4.64 17.49
N GLY A 196 -2.52 -5.49 17.14
CA GLY A 196 -2.39 -6.06 15.80
C GLY A 196 -1.84 -5.13 14.72
N PHE A 197 -1.36 -3.94 15.10
CA PHE A 197 -0.66 -3.03 14.18
C PHE A 197 0.85 -3.30 14.20
N ASP A 198 1.26 -4.39 13.52
CA ASP A 198 2.65 -4.83 13.52
C ASP A 198 3.57 -3.93 12.67
N CYS A 199 4.88 -3.95 12.99
CA CYS A 199 5.89 -3.19 12.25
C CYS A 199 5.95 -3.58 10.76
N PHE A 200 5.77 -2.60 9.88
CA PHE A 200 5.54 -2.82 8.44
C PHE A 200 6.62 -2.23 7.53
N PHE A 201 7.63 -1.58 8.09
CA PHE A 201 8.78 -1.07 7.36
C PHE A 201 10.02 -1.93 7.70
N PRO A 202 10.95 -2.10 6.76
CA PRO A 202 12.19 -2.80 7.04
C PRO A 202 12.95 -2.01 8.12
N LEU A 203 13.35 -2.69 9.20
CA LEU A 203 14.28 -2.14 10.18
C LEU A 203 15.55 -1.72 9.43
N VAL A 204 15.81 -0.42 9.38
CA VAL A 204 17.10 0.11 8.96
C VAL A 204 18.00 -0.05 10.18
N ASP A 205 19.02 -0.89 10.05
CA ASP A 205 20.14 -0.91 11.01
C ASP A 205 20.94 0.39 10.88
#